data_AF-A0A835ZE66-F1
#
_entry.id   AF-A0A835ZE66-F1
#
_cell.length_a   1.000
_cell.length_b   1.000
_cell.length_c   1.000
_cell.angle_alpha   90.00
_cell.angle_beta   90.00
_cell.angle_gamma   90.00
#
_symmetry.space_group_name_H-M   'P 1'
#
loop_
_entity.id
_entity.type
_entity.pdbx_description
1 polymer ?
#
loop_
_entity_poly.entity_id
_entity_poly.type
_entity_poly.pdbx_seq_one_letter_code
_entity_poly.pdbx_strand_id
1 'polypeptide(L)'
;MRLDGITDLSDTDVVQLLIDICDIRDARAVVYVYDKMRARRIPLSEQIKQAMRRVEADRGRTPFTLSVPANLAPHLQPSRRIHKTCKGWRIAARNSDASSHVLRAQEWVSTQPAGSLDVRSSAAARMHVAKRLARELHVPLETARGIVTSLKRTGVL
;
A
#
# COMPACT_ATOMS: atom_id res chain seq x y z
N MET A 1 7.11 -1.32 -28.56
CA MET A 1 7.63 -2.59 -27.98
C MET A 1 6.44 -3.44 -27.53
N ARG A 2 6.42 -4.73 -27.88
CA ARG A 2 5.42 -5.70 -27.41
C ARG A 2 6.00 -6.44 -26.19
N LEU A 3 5.13 -6.77 -25.23
CA LEU A 3 5.50 -7.45 -23.97
C LEU A 3 5.12 -8.94 -23.95
N ASP A 4 5.05 -9.57 -25.12
CA ASP A 4 4.62 -10.96 -25.33
C ASP A 4 5.65 -12.02 -24.86
N GLY A 5 6.93 -11.68 -24.78
CA GLY A 5 8.03 -12.62 -24.44
C GLY A 5 8.49 -12.67 -22.97
N ILE A 6 7.72 -12.14 -22.01
CA ILE A 6 8.16 -12.09 -20.59
C ILE A 6 8.34 -13.48 -19.96
N THR A 7 7.73 -14.52 -20.53
CA THR A 7 7.83 -15.89 -20.00
C THR A 7 9.24 -16.45 -20.04
N ASP A 8 10.06 -16.02 -21.01
CA ASP A 8 11.39 -16.57 -21.27
C ASP A 8 12.49 -15.77 -20.56
N LEU A 9 12.13 -14.64 -19.96
CA LEU A 9 13.05 -13.80 -19.20
C LEU A 9 13.44 -14.44 -17.87
N SER A 10 14.70 -14.26 -17.46
CA SER A 10 15.14 -14.62 -16.12
C SER A 10 14.41 -13.78 -15.06
N ASP A 11 14.37 -14.24 -13.79
CA ASP A 11 13.73 -13.46 -12.72
C ASP A 11 14.35 -12.06 -12.57
N THR A 12 15.68 -11.97 -12.73
CA THR A 12 16.42 -10.70 -12.70
C THR A 12 16.01 -9.77 -13.85
N ASP A 13 15.85 -10.31 -15.06
CA ASP A 13 15.43 -9.52 -16.22
C ASP A 13 13.98 -9.03 -16.06
N VAL A 14 13.10 -9.84 -15.47
CA VAL A 14 11.73 -9.41 -15.17
C VAL A 14 11.71 -8.29 -14.13
N VAL A 15 12.57 -8.35 -13.12
CA VAL A 15 12.73 -7.27 -12.12
C VAL A 15 13.17 -5.97 -12.79
N GLN A 16 14.21 -6.03 -13.62
CA GLN A 16 14.72 -4.85 -14.31
C GLN A 16 13.67 -4.29 -15.27
N LEU A 17 13.00 -5.15 -16.04
CA LEU A 17 11.93 -4.76 -16.95
C LEU A 17 10.79 -4.02 -16.22
N LEU A 18 10.40 -4.45 -15.02
CA LEU A 18 9.37 -3.74 -14.25
C LEU A 18 9.83 -2.34 -13.86
N ILE A 19 11.10 -2.17 -13.49
CA ILE A 19 11.68 -0.86 -13.13
C ILE A 19 11.67 0.06 -14.35
N ASP A 20 12.15 -0.41 -15.49
CA ASP A 20 12.20 0.36 -16.74
C ASP A 20 10.80 0.78 -17.19
N ILE A 21 9.82 -0.12 -17.09
CA ILE A 21 8.42 0.17 -17.40
C ILE A 21 7.81 1.18 -16.41
N CYS A 22 8.22 1.15 -15.14
CA CYS A 22 7.78 2.16 -14.17
C CYS A 22 8.34 3.54 -14.51
N ASP A 23 9.52 3.64 -15.12
CA ASP A 23 10.14 4.92 -15.47
C ASP A 23 9.48 5.59 -16.68
N ILE A 24 9.00 4.81 -17.66
CA ILE A 24 8.11 5.30 -18.73
C ILE A 24 6.66 5.51 -18.26
N ARG A 25 6.34 5.07 -17.03
CA ARG A 25 5.06 5.25 -16.33
C ARG A 25 3.83 4.69 -17.06
N ASP A 26 3.99 3.65 -17.86
CA ASP A 26 2.87 2.95 -18.50
C ASP A 26 2.17 2.03 -17.50
N ALA A 27 1.08 2.52 -16.90
CA ALA A 27 0.37 1.78 -15.86
C ALA A 27 -0.15 0.40 -16.30
N ARG A 28 -0.52 0.23 -17.58
CA ARG A 28 -1.03 -1.05 -18.09
C ARG A 28 0.09 -2.07 -18.18
N ALA A 29 1.24 -1.66 -18.71
CA ALA A 29 2.43 -2.49 -18.78
C ALA A 29 2.97 -2.84 -17.38
N VAL A 30 3.05 -1.86 -16.47
CA VAL A 30 3.45 -2.08 -15.07
C VAL A 30 2.63 -3.20 -14.44
N VAL A 31 1.30 -3.14 -14.58
CA VAL A 31 0.39 -4.13 -14.01
C VAL A 31 0.61 -5.51 -14.62
N TYR A 32 0.83 -5.60 -15.93
CA TYR A 32 1.07 -6.87 -16.61
C TYR A 32 2.35 -7.55 -16.12
N VAL A 33 3.47 -6.82 -16.06
CA VAL A 33 4.75 -7.37 -15.58
C VAL A 33 4.67 -7.72 -14.10
N TYR A 34 4.03 -6.86 -13.29
CA TYR A 34 3.78 -7.12 -11.88
C TYR A 34 3.00 -8.42 -11.63
N ASP A 35 1.96 -8.68 -12.42
CA ASP A 35 1.17 -9.91 -12.30
C ASP A 35 1.99 -11.15 -12.67
N LYS A 36 2.88 -11.04 -13.68
CA LYS A 36 3.82 -12.12 -14.04
C LYS A 36 4.82 -12.39 -12.92
N MET A 37 5.39 -11.34 -12.31
CA MET A 37 6.25 -11.49 -11.12
C MET A 37 5.53 -12.20 -9.98
N ARG A 38 4.28 -11.81 -9.71
CA ARG A 38 3.47 -12.43 -8.66
C ARG A 38 3.18 -13.91 -8.94
N ALA A 39 2.86 -14.26 -10.19
CA ALA A 39 2.66 -15.64 -10.60
C ALA A 39 3.94 -16.49 -10.42
N ARG A 40 5.11 -15.90 -10.68
CA ARG A 40 6.43 -16.52 -10.49
C ARG A 40 6.95 -16.47 -9.04
N ARG A 41 6.20 -15.88 -8.11
CA ARG A 41 6.59 -15.66 -6.70
C ARG A 41 7.88 -14.85 -6.54
N ILE A 42 8.19 -13.98 -7.50
CA ILE A 42 9.37 -13.10 -7.41
C ILE A 42 9.08 -12.03 -6.34
N PRO A 43 9.94 -11.86 -5.33
CA PRO A 43 9.74 -10.87 -4.28
C PRO A 43 9.93 -9.45 -4.81
N LEU A 44 9.21 -8.50 -4.21
CA LEU A 44 9.35 -7.09 -4.55
C LEU A 44 10.42 -6.45 -3.66
N SER A 45 11.52 -6.04 -4.26
CA SER A 45 12.52 -5.22 -3.60
C SER A 45 11.97 -3.83 -3.25
N GLU A 46 12.63 -3.12 -2.33
CA GLU A 46 12.26 -1.74 -2.02
C GLU A 46 12.39 -0.82 -3.24
N GLN A 47 13.36 -1.09 -4.13
CA GLN A 47 13.52 -0.35 -5.39
C GLN A 47 12.28 -0.45 -6.28
N ILE A 48 11.70 -1.65 -6.44
CA ILE A 48 10.45 -1.84 -7.20
C ILE A 48 9.30 -1.09 -6.52
N LYS A 49 9.19 -1.19 -5.19
CA LYS A 49 8.11 -0.50 -4.46
C LYS A 49 8.21 1.01 -4.65
N GLN A 50 9.41 1.58 -4.65
CA GLN A 50 9.63 2.99 -4.93
C GLN A 50 9.27 3.35 -6.38
N ALA A 51 9.66 2.54 -7.35
CA ALA A 51 9.32 2.76 -8.77
C ALA A 51 7.81 2.76 -9.00
N MET A 52 7.09 1.78 -8.44
CA MET A 52 5.63 1.71 -8.54
C MET A 52 4.91 2.87 -7.84
N ARG A 53 5.47 3.42 -6.75
CA ARG A 53 4.93 4.64 -6.11
C ARG A 53 5.04 5.88 -7.01
N ARG A 54 6.09 5.98 -7.84
CA ARG A 54 6.18 7.06 -8.84
C ARG A 54 5.04 6.97 -9.84
N VAL A 55 4.72 5.77 -10.30
CA VAL A 55 3.57 5.53 -11.21
C VAL A 55 2.23 5.79 -10.51
N GLU A 56 2.08 5.43 -9.23
CA GLU A 56 0.88 5.75 -8.43
C GLU A 56 0.63 7.27 -8.38
N ALA A 57 1.68 8.06 -8.17
CA ALA A 57 1.59 9.52 -8.00
C ALA A 57 0.99 10.22 -9.23
N ASP A 58 1.22 9.68 -10.42
CA ASP A 58 0.69 10.22 -11.67
C ASP A 58 -0.79 9.97 -11.88
N ARG A 59 -1.40 9.05 -11.11
CA ARG A 59 -2.85 8.75 -11.14
C ARG A 59 -3.43 8.49 -12.53
N GLY A 60 -2.64 7.94 -13.46
CA GLY A 60 -3.09 7.63 -14.82
C GLY A 60 -3.04 8.81 -15.80
N ARG A 61 -2.25 9.84 -15.52
CA ARG A 61 -1.99 10.94 -16.47
C ARG A 61 -1.12 10.54 -17.65
N THR A 62 -0.42 9.41 -17.55
CA THR A 62 0.50 8.96 -18.59
C THR A 62 -0.23 8.09 -19.61
N PRO A 63 -0.05 8.34 -20.92
CA PRO A 63 -0.63 7.51 -21.97
C PRO A 63 -0.10 6.07 -21.93
N PHE A 64 -0.90 5.14 -22.46
CA PHE A 64 -0.44 3.77 -22.73
C PHE A 64 0.43 3.79 -23.98
N THR A 65 1.71 3.46 -23.82
CA THR A 65 2.74 3.52 -24.87
C THR A 65 3.15 2.11 -25.31
N LEU A 66 2.95 1.10 -24.46
CA LEU A 66 3.33 -0.28 -24.72
C LEU A 66 2.13 -1.13 -25.10
N SER A 67 2.34 -2.04 -26.05
CA SER A 67 1.34 -3.03 -26.45
C SER A 67 1.37 -4.20 -25.47
N VAL A 68 0.29 -4.36 -24.71
CA VAL A 68 0.14 -5.39 -23.69
C VAL A 68 -0.92 -6.41 -24.16
N PRO A 69 -0.69 -7.73 -24.01
CA PRO A 69 -1.67 -8.73 -24.43
C PRO A 69 -3.08 -8.48 -23.85
N ALA A 70 -4.13 -8.77 -24.64
CA ALA A 70 -5.52 -8.44 -24.31
C ALA A 70 -6.09 -9.24 -23.12
N ASN A 71 -5.47 -10.37 -22.76
CA ASN A 71 -5.99 -11.32 -21.76
C ASN A 71 -5.72 -10.93 -20.31
N LEU A 72 -5.75 -9.64 -19.97
CA LEU A 72 -5.87 -9.23 -18.58
C LEU A 72 -7.33 -9.47 -18.17
N ALA A 73 -7.56 -10.51 -17.36
CA ALA A 73 -8.86 -10.89 -16.78
C ALA A 73 -9.61 -9.67 -16.20
N PRO A 74 -10.93 -9.73 -15.93
CA PRO A 74 -11.73 -8.55 -15.60
C PRO A 74 -11.19 -7.91 -14.32
N HIS A 75 -10.41 -6.86 -14.48
CA HIS A 75 -9.64 -6.27 -13.41
C HIS A 75 -9.88 -4.77 -13.38
N LEU A 76 -9.80 -4.23 -12.16
CA LEU A 76 -9.79 -2.79 -11.90
C LEU A 76 -8.85 -2.10 -12.90
N GLN A 77 -9.19 -0.87 -13.28
CA GLN A 77 -8.35 -0.04 -14.14
C GLN A 77 -6.88 -0.04 -13.65
N PRO A 78 -5.86 -0.08 -14.54
CA PRO A 78 -4.48 -0.25 -14.13
C PRO A 78 -4.01 0.71 -13.05
N SER A 79 -4.32 2.00 -13.18
CA SER A 79 -4.01 3.03 -12.17
C SER A 79 -4.62 2.72 -10.80
N ARG A 80 -5.85 2.19 -10.79
CA ARG A 80 -6.54 1.79 -9.55
C ARG A 80 -5.88 0.56 -8.92
N ARG A 81 -5.36 -0.38 -9.72
CA ARG A 81 -4.61 -1.54 -9.22
C ARG A 81 -3.31 -1.11 -8.58
N ILE A 82 -2.52 -0.29 -9.28
CA ILE A 82 -1.25 0.24 -8.76
C ILE A 82 -1.49 0.96 -7.42
N HIS A 83 -2.52 1.80 -7.35
CA HIS A 83 -2.90 2.45 -6.09
C HIS A 83 -3.25 1.46 -4.98
N LYS A 84 -4.08 0.44 -5.25
CA LYS A 84 -4.43 -0.57 -4.22
C LYS A 84 -3.20 -1.35 -3.77
N THR A 85 -2.32 -1.72 -4.69
CA THR A 85 -1.06 -2.40 -4.41
C THR A 85 -0.17 -1.55 -3.49
N CYS A 86 0.10 -0.30 -3.87
CA CYS A 86 0.91 0.62 -3.07
C CYS A 86 0.28 0.93 -1.71
N LYS A 87 -1.04 1.08 -1.65
CA LYS A 87 -1.80 1.23 -0.40
C LYS A 87 -1.66 0.01 0.50
N GLY A 88 -1.70 -1.20 -0.06
CA GLY A 88 -1.50 -2.45 0.67
C GLY A 88 -0.16 -2.48 1.39
N TRP A 89 0.93 -2.13 0.69
CA TRP A 89 2.26 -2.07 1.31
C TRP A 89 2.36 -1.05 2.44
N ARG A 90 1.79 0.16 2.25
CA ARG A 90 1.75 1.18 3.30
C ARG A 90 1.01 0.71 4.54
N ILE A 91 -0.12 0.03 4.36
CA ILE A 91 -0.89 -0.52 5.48
C ILE A 91 -0.10 -1.63 6.19
N ALA A 92 0.56 -2.52 5.44
CA ALA A 92 1.34 -3.61 6.02
C ALA A 92 2.51 -3.08 6.87
N ALA A 93 3.30 -2.16 6.33
CA ALA A 93 4.41 -1.52 7.07
C ALA A 93 3.91 -0.84 8.34
N ARG A 94 2.86 -0.02 8.21
CA ARG A 94 2.24 0.68 9.34
C ARG A 94 1.72 -0.26 10.43
N ASN A 95 1.13 -1.39 10.05
CA ASN A 95 0.61 -2.35 11.02
C ASN A 95 1.74 -3.10 11.73
N SER A 96 2.86 -3.37 11.04
CA SER A 96 4.07 -3.91 11.66
C SER A 96 4.57 -2.98 12.76
N ASP A 97 4.73 -1.70 12.46
CA ASP A 97 5.20 -0.70 13.42
C ASP A 97 4.21 -0.48 14.57
N ALA A 98 2.91 -0.53 14.29
CA ALA A 98 1.88 -0.34 15.31
C ALA A 98 1.85 -1.48 16.35
N SER A 99 2.20 -2.70 15.94
CA SER A 99 2.03 -3.91 16.75
C SER A 99 2.78 -3.84 18.09
N SER A 100 3.99 -3.27 18.11
CA SER A 100 4.81 -3.08 19.31
C SER A 100 4.24 -2.06 20.30
N HIS A 101 3.28 -1.23 19.88
CA HIS A 101 2.70 -0.17 20.69
C HIS A 101 1.24 -0.43 21.09
N VAL A 102 0.63 -1.53 20.63
CA VAL A 102 -0.79 -1.81 20.89
C VAL A 102 -1.10 -1.93 22.38
N LEU A 103 -0.26 -2.63 23.16
CA LEU A 103 -0.48 -2.82 24.60
C LEU A 103 -0.47 -1.47 25.35
N ARG A 104 0.57 -0.66 25.15
CA ARG A 104 0.65 0.70 25.73
C ARG A 104 -0.52 1.58 25.30
N ALA A 105 -0.98 1.43 24.07
CA ALA A 105 -2.15 2.17 23.59
C ALA A 105 -3.44 1.72 24.27
N GLN A 106 -3.62 0.42 24.56
CA GLN A 106 -4.76 -0.10 25.32
C GLN A 106 -4.77 0.44 26.74
N GLU A 107 -3.62 0.45 27.41
CA GLU A 107 -3.45 1.06 28.75
C GLU A 107 -3.83 2.54 28.73
N TRP A 108 -3.35 3.30 27.75
CA TRP A 108 -3.76 4.70 27.64
C TRP A 108 -5.26 4.84 27.41
N VAL A 109 -5.86 4.04 26.52
CA VAL A 109 -7.31 4.08 26.26
C VAL A 109 -8.11 3.79 27.52
N SER A 110 -7.69 2.85 28.37
CA SER A 110 -8.41 2.50 29.60
C SER A 110 -8.38 3.60 30.67
N THR A 111 -7.42 4.53 30.60
CA THR A 111 -7.38 5.72 31.47
C THR A 111 -8.30 6.85 31.00
N GLN A 112 -8.87 6.75 29.79
CA GLN A 112 -9.73 7.80 29.25
C GLN A 112 -11.18 7.63 29.76
N PRO A 113 -11.91 8.74 30.00
CA PRO A 113 -13.33 8.66 30.38
C PRO A 113 -14.15 7.90 29.34
N ALA A 114 -15.12 7.10 29.80
CA ALA A 114 -16.02 6.38 28.92
C ALA A 114 -16.72 7.33 27.94
N GLY A 115 -16.70 6.99 26.64
CA GLY A 115 -17.29 7.82 25.58
C GLY A 115 -16.43 9.03 25.12
N SER A 116 -15.28 9.31 25.75
CA SER A 116 -14.39 10.41 25.33
C SER A 116 -13.60 10.15 24.04
N LEU A 117 -13.57 8.89 23.59
CA LEU A 117 -12.89 8.46 22.38
C LEU A 117 -13.91 7.92 21.39
N ASP A 118 -14.54 8.80 20.63
CA ASP A 118 -15.39 8.39 19.51
C ASP A 118 -14.54 8.18 18.24
N VAL A 119 -14.39 6.92 17.83
CA VAL A 119 -13.78 6.54 16.54
C VAL A 119 -14.78 5.99 15.53
N ARG A 120 -16.05 5.87 15.91
CA ARG A 120 -17.09 5.20 15.12
C ARG A 120 -17.81 6.21 14.21
N SER A 121 -17.91 7.47 14.62
CA SER A 121 -18.65 8.50 13.90
C SER A 121 -18.06 8.91 12.56
N SER A 122 -16.72 9.02 12.42
CA SER A 122 -16.14 9.51 11.16
C SER A 122 -14.65 9.21 10.94
N ALA A 123 -14.16 9.50 9.73
CA ALA A 123 -12.72 9.50 9.45
C ALA A 123 -11.98 10.63 10.20
N ALA A 124 -12.64 11.76 10.45
CA ALA A 124 -12.09 12.88 11.20
C ALA A 124 -11.91 12.52 12.69
N ALA A 125 -12.91 11.86 13.29
CA ALA A 125 -12.86 11.35 14.66
C ALA A 125 -11.66 10.40 14.85
N ARG A 126 -11.49 9.43 13.94
CA ARG A 126 -10.32 8.52 13.93
C ARG A 126 -8.99 9.26 13.84
N MET A 127 -8.92 10.33 13.05
CA MET A 127 -7.71 11.15 12.94
C MET A 127 -7.44 11.92 14.23
N HIS A 128 -8.47 12.42 14.90
CA HIS A 128 -8.32 13.11 16.18
C HIS A 128 -7.71 12.19 17.24
N VAL A 129 -8.25 10.96 17.37
CA VAL A 129 -7.70 9.95 18.30
C VAL A 129 -6.28 9.56 17.92
N ALA A 130 -5.98 9.38 16.62
CA ALA A 130 -4.61 9.09 16.17
C ALA A 130 -3.62 10.20 16.53
N LYS A 131 -4.01 11.48 16.44
CA LYS A 131 -3.15 12.61 16.85
C LYS A 131 -2.88 12.60 18.36
N ARG A 132 -3.87 12.25 19.18
CA ARG A 132 -3.71 12.13 20.64
C ARG A 132 -2.75 10.99 20.99
N LEU A 133 -2.98 9.80 20.44
CA LEU A 133 -2.09 8.64 20.61
C LEU A 133 -0.66 8.91 20.16
N ALA A 134 -0.47 9.62 19.04
CA ALA A 134 0.85 9.97 18.54
C ALA A 134 1.65 10.82 19.56
N ARG A 135 0.99 11.79 20.19
CA ARG A 135 1.60 12.64 21.22
C ARG A 135 1.90 11.85 22.48
N GLU A 136 0.94 11.08 22.95
CA GLU A 136 1.05 10.29 24.18
C GLU A 136 2.16 9.23 24.10
N LEU A 137 2.14 8.45 23.03
CA LEU A 137 3.05 7.32 22.88
C LEU A 137 4.40 7.73 22.27
N HIS A 138 4.55 9.01 21.92
CA HIS A 138 5.71 9.56 21.21
C HIS A 138 6.04 8.79 19.93
N VAL A 139 5.02 8.46 19.14
CA VAL A 139 5.16 7.71 17.87
C VAL A 139 4.77 8.57 16.66
N PRO A 140 5.31 8.28 15.47
CA PRO A 140 4.86 8.94 14.25
C PRO A 140 3.34 8.83 14.05
N LEU A 141 2.72 9.86 13.47
CA LEU A 141 1.27 9.90 13.24
C LEU A 141 0.80 8.69 12.41
N GLU A 142 1.58 8.24 11.43
CA GLU A 142 1.24 7.06 10.66
C GLU A 142 1.18 5.80 11.53
N THR A 143 2.15 5.59 12.43
CA THR A 143 2.12 4.50 13.42
C THR A 143 0.86 4.58 14.28
N ALA A 144 0.53 5.77 14.79
CA ALA A 144 -0.69 5.97 15.58
C ALA A 144 -1.98 5.66 14.80
N ARG A 145 -2.05 5.96 13.50
CA ARG A 145 -3.18 5.56 12.64
C ARG A 145 -3.29 4.03 12.50
N GLY A 146 -2.15 3.34 12.50
CA GLY A 146 -2.08 1.88 12.57
C GLY A 146 -2.67 1.37 13.87
N ILE A 147 -2.24 1.93 15.00
CA ILE A 147 -2.74 1.60 16.35
C ILE A 147 -4.26 1.77 16.42
N VAL A 148 -4.81 2.91 16.01
CA VAL A 148 -6.28 3.13 15.99
C VAL A 148 -7.00 2.08 15.14
N THR A 149 -6.40 1.66 14.02
CA THR A 149 -6.98 0.61 13.17
C THR A 149 -7.00 -0.74 13.91
N SER A 150 -5.92 -1.08 14.61
CA SER A 150 -5.82 -2.33 15.40
C SER A 150 -6.79 -2.34 16.57
N LEU A 151 -6.84 -1.26 17.37
CA LEU A 151 -7.72 -1.14 18.54
C LEU A 151 -9.21 -1.21 18.16
N LYS A 152 -9.59 -0.62 17.02
CA LYS A 152 -10.96 -0.74 16.49
C LYS A 152 -11.28 -2.19 16.11
N ARG A 153 -10.34 -2.91 15.49
CA ARG A 153 -10.55 -4.31 15.09
C ARG A 153 -10.69 -5.24 16.29
N THR A 154 -10.06 -4.93 17.41
CA THR A 154 -10.14 -5.70 18.66
C THR A 154 -11.28 -5.25 19.57
N GLY A 155 -12.08 -4.25 19.17
CA GLY A 155 -13.23 -3.76 19.94
C GLY A 155 -12.89 -2.88 21.14
N VAL A 156 -11.61 -2.47 21.28
CA VAL A 156 -11.16 -1.55 22.35
C VAL A 156 -11.62 -0.11 22.08
N LEU A 157 -11.79 0.26 20.80
CA LEU A 157 -12.34 1.53 20.34
C LEU A 157 -13.58 1.30 19.45
#